data_AF-A0A433BH47-F1
#
_entry.id   AF-A0A433BH47-F1
#
_cell.length_a   1.000
_cell.length_b   1.000
_cell.length_c   1.000
_cell.angle_alpha   90.00
_cell.angle_beta   90.00
_cell.angle_gamma   90.00
#
_symmetry.space_group_name_H-M   'P 1'
#
loop_
_entity.id
_entity.type
_entity.pdbx_description
1 polymer ?
#
loop_
_entity_poly.entity_id
_entity_poly.type
_entity_poly.pdbx_seq_one_letter_code
_entity_poly.pdbx_strand_id
1 'polypeptide(L)'
;MTTKTFASAADLEVKKVSFDKLSEHAYAYTAEGDPNTGIIIGDDAVMVIDTQATPVMAQDVIRRIREVTDKPIKYVLLSHYHAVRVLGASA
;
A
#
# COMPACT_ATOMS: atom_id res chain seq x y z
N MET A 1 -26.78 -1.73 24.34
CA MET A 1 -26.53 -1.31 22.95
C MET A 1 -25.03 -1.41 22.69
N THR A 2 -24.60 -2.19 21.70
CA THR A 2 -23.19 -2.23 21.28
C THR A 2 -22.91 -1.00 20.43
N THR A 3 -22.09 -0.08 20.94
CA THR A 3 -21.61 1.08 20.19
C THR A 3 -20.80 0.56 19.00
N LYS A 4 -21.30 0.75 17.77
CA LYS A 4 -20.54 0.38 16.57
C LYS A 4 -19.37 1.35 16.43
N THR A 5 -18.18 0.88 16.78
CA THR A 5 -16.94 1.64 16.59
C THR A 5 -16.53 1.57 15.12
N PHE A 6 -15.93 2.65 14.62
CA PHE A 6 -15.36 2.68 13.28
C PHE A 6 -14.30 1.58 13.17
N ALA A 7 -14.30 0.77 12.10
CA ALA A 7 -13.46 -0.44 12.02
C ALA A 7 -11.96 -0.16 12.23
N SER A 8 -11.48 1.00 11.78
CA SER A 8 -10.09 1.43 11.93
C SER A 8 -9.75 2.03 13.30
N ALA A 9 -10.71 2.22 14.21
CA ALA A 9 -10.46 2.83 15.52
C ALA A 9 -9.82 1.86 16.54
N ALA A 10 -9.90 0.55 16.29
CA ALA A 10 -9.38 -0.48 17.17
C ALA A 10 -8.03 -1.07 16.71
N ASP A 11 -7.56 -0.64 15.53
CA ASP A 11 -6.42 -1.27 14.86
C ASP A 11 -5.13 -0.46 15.09
N LEU A 12 -4.57 -0.61 16.31
CA LEU A 12 -3.43 0.17 16.80
C LEU A 12 -2.14 -0.67 16.94
N GLU A 13 -2.23 -1.98 16.71
CA GLU A 13 -1.08 -2.86 16.81
C GLU A 13 -0.18 -2.74 15.58
N VAL A 14 1.13 -2.90 15.79
CA VAL A 14 2.09 -2.96 14.69
C VAL A 14 1.92 -4.30 14.00
N LYS A 15 1.29 -4.28 12.82
CA LYS A 15 1.13 -5.47 12.00
C LYS A 15 2.42 -5.83 11.30
N LYS A 16 2.67 -7.13 11.14
CA LYS A 16 3.77 -7.61 10.32
C LYS A 16 3.51 -7.30 8.85
N VAL A 17 4.46 -6.61 8.23
CA VAL A 17 4.42 -6.28 6.81
C VAL A 17 5.08 -7.40 5.98
N SER A 18 4.39 -7.84 4.92
CA SER A 18 4.96 -8.65 3.84
C SER A 18 5.05 -7.86 2.54
N PHE A 19 6.02 -8.23 1.68
CA PHE A 19 6.16 -7.71 0.32
C PHE A 19 6.44 -8.89 -0.60
N ASP A 20 5.35 -9.49 -1.08
CA ASP A 20 5.38 -10.80 -1.71
C ASP A 20 5.28 -10.68 -3.23
N LYS A 21 6.13 -11.40 -3.95
CA LYS A 21 6.07 -11.50 -5.41
C LYS A 21 4.94 -12.48 -5.80
N LEU A 22 3.92 -11.97 -6.49
CA LEU A 22 2.76 -12.76 -6.92
C LEU A 22 2.88 -13.27 -8.35
N SER A 23 3.59 -12.51 -9.20
CA SER A 23 3.91 -12.90 -10.58
C SER A 23 5.24 -12.26 -10.98
N GLU A 24 5.66 -12.47 -12.24
CA GLU A 24 6.83 -11.77 -12.79
C GLU A 24 6.75 -10.25 -12.61
N HIS A 25 5.55 -9.68 -12.75
CA HIS A 25 5.30 -8.24 -12.78
C HIS A 25 4.49 -7.71 -11.59
N ALA A 26 3.95 -8.56 -10.72
CA ALA A 26 3.04 -8.15 -9.66
C ALA A 26 3.58 -8.49 -8.27
N TYR A 27 3.45 -7.53 -7.35
CA TYR A 27 3.78 -7.67 -5.94
C TYR A 27 2.61 -7.20 -5.07
N ALA A 28 2.49 -7.81 -3.90
CA ALA A 28 1.57 -7.37 -2.85
C ALA A 28 2.36 -6.94 -1.61
N TYR A 29 2.15 -5.70 -1.21
CA TYR A 29 2.48 -5.22 0.12
C TYR A 29 1.26 -5.47 1.01
N THR A 30 1.41 -6.23 2.09
CA THR A 30 0.29 -6.51 3.03
C THR A 30 0.71 -6.30 4.47
N ALA A 31 -0.20 -5.78 5.28
CA ALA A 31 -0.08 -5.71 6.74
C ALA A 31 -1.10 -6.66 7.37
N GLU A 32 -0.78 -7.96 7.40
CA GLU A 32 -1.68 -9.03 7.89
C GLU A 32 -3.08 -8.99 7.26
N GLY A 33 -3.15 -8.63 5.99
CA GLY A 33 -4.39 -8.57 5.20
C GLY A 33 -5.02 -7.18 5.06
N ASP A 34 -4.68 -6.19 5.89
CA ASP A 34 -5.08 -4.78 5.70
C ASP A 34 -4.24 -3.81 6.58
N PRO A 35 -3.71 -2.68 6.05
CA PRO A 35 -3.77 -2.20 4.67
C PRO A 35 -2.92 -2.99 3.68
N ASN A 36 -3.44 -3.11 2.45
CA ASN A 36 -2.72 -3.70 1.32
C ASN A 36 -2.44 -2.63 0.26
N THR A 37 -1.30 -2.77 -0.42
CA THR A 37 -0.95 -2.01 -1.61
C THR A 37 -0.53 -2.99 -2.70
N GLY A 38 -1.10 -2.82 -3.90
CA GLY A 38 -0.70 -3.55 -5.09
C GLY A 38 0.39 -2.81 -5.86
N ILE A 39 1.36 -3.55 -6.41
CA ILE A 39 2.43 -2.98 -7.21
C ILE A 39 2.51 -3.75 -8.52
N ILE A 40 2.42 -3.04 -9.64
CA ILE A 40 2.63 -3.59 -10.99
C ILE A 40 3.88 -2.94 -11.58
N ILE A 41 4.88 -3.75 -11.91
CA ILE A 41 6.12 -3.33 -12.57
C ILE A 41 5.99 -3.63 -14.06
N GLY A 42 5.66 -2.60 -14.84
CA GLY A 42 5.64 -2.66 -16.31
C GLY A 42 7.02 -2.43 -16.91
N ASP A 43 7.08 -2.27 -18.22
CA ASP A 43 8.33 -2.11 -18.96
C ASP A 43 9.02 -0.78 -18.64
N ASP A 44 8.26 0.32 -18.59
CA ASP A 44 8.81 1.68 -18.43
C ASP A 44 8.61 2.29 -17.04
N ALA A 45 7.67 1.76 -16.27
CA ALA A 45 7.22 2.39 -15.02
C ALA A 45 6.54 1.41 -14.07
N VAL A 46 6.41 1.85 -12.83
CA VAL A 46 5.65 1.18 -11.77
C VAL A 46 4.31 1.88 -11.58
N MET A 47 3.26 1.07 -11.42
CA MET A 47 1.95 1.48 -10.95
C MET A 47 1.75 0.99 -9.51
N VAL A 48 1.28 1.89 -8.66
CA VAL A 48 0.90 1.61 -7.26
C VAL A 48 -0.62 1.66 -7.14
N ILE A 49 -1.20 0.66 -6.49
CA ILE A 49 -2.63 0.53 -6.24
C ILE A 49 -2.84 0.67 -4.73
N ASP A 50 -3.47 1.77 -4.31
CA ASP A 50 -3.67 2.22 -2.92
C ASP A 50 -2.38 2.59 -2.17
N THR A 51 -2.41 3.66 -1.37
CA THR A 51 -1.22 4.38 -0.90
C THR A 51 -1.03 4.41 0.61
N GLN A 52 -1.66 3.51 1.37
CA GLN A 52 -1.59 3.48 2.83
C GLN A 52 -2.25 4.72 3.50
N ALA A 53 -2.33 4.70 4.83
CA ALA A 53 -3.06 5.72 5.60
C ALA A 53 -2.28 7.03 5.80
N THR A 54 -0.95 7.02 5.65
CA THR A 54 -0.11 8.20 5.87
C THR A 54 1.06 8.23 4.90
N PRO A 55 1.63 9.43 4.60
CA PRO A 55 2.82 9.52 3.76
C PRO A 55 4.01 8.73 4.31
N VAL A 56 4.18 8.69 5.64
CA VAL A 56 5.26 7.91 6.28
C VAL A 56 5.11 6.41 6.00
N MET A 57 3.88 5.87 6.05
CA MET A 57 3.64 4.47 5.70
C MET A 57 3.85 4.21 4.21
N ALA A 58 3.42 5.13 3.35
CA ALA A 58 3.62 5.04 1.90
C ALA A 58 5.12 5.03 1.53
N GLN A 59 5.96 5.74 2.28
CA GLN A 59 7.40 5.71 2.09
C GLN A 59 8.01 4.32 2.30
N ASP A 60 7.43 3.46 3.16
CA ASP A 60 7.87 2.06 3.25
C ASP A 60 7.56 1.31 1.95
N VAL A 61 6.37 1.50 1.38
CA VAL A 61 6.02 0.91 0.08
C VAL A 61 7.02 1.34 -1.00
N ILE A 62 7.34 2.65 -1.07
CA ILE A 62 8.33 3.17 -2.03
C ILE A 62 9.68 2.50 -1.81
N ARG A 63 10.12 2.38 -0.55
CA ARG A 63 11.37 1.70 -0.18
C ARG A 63 11.38 0.24 -0.65
N ARG A 64 10.31 -0.53 -0.41
CA ARG A 64 10.20 -1.93 -0.87
C ARG A 64 10.22 -2.05 -2.40
N ILE A 65 9.54 -1.14 -3.11
CA ILE A 65 9.59 -1.09 -4.58
C ILE A 65 11.04 -0.90 -5.05
N ARG A 66 11.81 -0.03 -4.38
CA ARG A 66 13.21 0.26 -4.72
C ARG A 66 14.17 -0.90 -4.46
N GLU A 67 13.79 -1.88 -3.64
CA GLU A 67 14.56 -3.12 -3.46
C GLU A 67 14.47 -4.05 -4.68
N VAL A 68 13.43 -3.90 -5.51
CA VAL A 68 13.16 -4.81 -6.65
C VAL A 68 13.20 -4.12 -8.03
N THR A 69 13.16 -2.79 -8.09
CA THR A 69 13.28 -2.05 -9.35
C THR A 69 13.70 -0.58 -9.17
N ASP A 70 14.47 -0.08 -10.13
CA ASP A 70 14.85 1.32 -10.31
C ASP A 70 13.88 2.11 -11.21
N LYS A 71 12.91 1.44 -11.83
CA LYS A 71 11.92 2.07 -12.73
C LYS A 71 11.14 3.18 -12.01
N PRO A 72 10.78 4.27 -12.71
CA PRO A 72 10.02 5.37 -12.11
C PRO A 72 8.63 4.90 -11.68
N ILE A 73 8.21 5.29 -10.46
CA ILE A 73 6.81 5.15 -10.03
C ILE A 73 6.06 6.32 -10.66
N LYS A 74 5.18 6.06 -11.63
CA LYS A 74 4.48 7.11 -12.40
C LYS A 74 2.99 7.12 -12.19
N TYR A 75 2.40 5.98 -11.82
CA TYR A 75 0.97 5.82 -11.76
C TYR A 75 0.53 5.43 -10.36
N VAL A 76 -0.52 6.10 -9.88
CA VAL A 76 -1.21 5.76 -8.64
C VAL A 76 -2.67 5.56 -8.99
N LEU A 77 -3.21 4.39 -8.64
CA LEU A 77 -4.64 4.10 -8.69
C LEU A 77 -5.15 4.00 -7.26
N LEU A 78 -6.20 4.77 -6.96
CA LEU A 78 -6.88 4.76 -5.69
C LEU A 78 -8.21 4.03 -5.88
N SER A 79 -8.34 2.87 -5.24
CA SER A 79 -9.49 1.98 -5.43
C SER A 79 -10.80 2.57 -4.90
N HIS A 80 -10.73 3.31 -3.79
CA HIS A 80 -11.84 4.04 -3.19
C HIS A 80 -11.36 5.09 -2.17
N TYR A 81 -12.29 5.87 -1.63
CA TYR A 81 -12.02 7.10 -0.86
C TYR A 81 -11.52 6.91 0.59
N HIS A 82 -11.40 5.67 1.09
CA HIS A 82 -11.05 5.47 2.51
C HIS A 82 -9.62 5.89 2.80
N ALA A 83 -9.40 6.39 4.02
CA ALA A 83 -8.13 6.98 4.44
C ALA A 83 -6.93 6.06 4.19
N VAL A 84 -7.08 4.77 4.53
CA VAL A 84 -6.08 3.71 4.34
C VAL A 84 -5.71 3.44 2.88
N ARG A 85 -6.46 3.99 1.91
CA ARG A 85 -6.19 3.87 0.49
C ARG A 85 -5.63 5.14 -0.13
N VAL A 86 -6.00 6.32 0.38
CA VAL A 86 -5.78 7.59 -0.34
C VAL A 86 -4.80 8.55 0.33
N LEU A 87 -4.70 8.59 1.66
CA LEU A 87 -4.04 9.70 2.34
C LEU A 87 -2.51 9.66 2.24
N GLY A 88 -1.92 8.49 2.02
CA GLY A 88 -0.48 8.39 1.77
C GLY A 88 -0.04 8.78 0.36
N ALA A 89 -0.96 9.17 -0.53
CA ALA A 89 -0.64 9.52 -1.92
C ALA A 89 0.20 10.80 -2.05
N SER A 90 0.34 11.60 -0.99
CA SER A 90 1.17 12.81 -0.96
C SER A 90 2.63 12.57 -0.57
N ALA A 91 3.04 11.31 -0.44
CA ALA A 91 4.42 10.92 -0.13
C ALA A 91 5.43 11.29 -1.21
#